data_AF-A0AAU5JUY7-F1
#
_entry.id   AF-A0AAU5JUY7-F1
#
_cell.length_a   1.000
_cell.length_b   1.000
_cell.length_c   1.000
_cell.angle_alpha   90.00
_cell.angle_beta   90.00
_cell.angle_gamma   90.00
#
_symmetry.space_group_name_H-M   'P 1'
#
loop_
_entity.id
_entity.type
_entity.pdbx_description
1 polymer ?
#
loop_
_entity_poly.entity_id
_entity_poly.type
_entity_poly.pdbx_seq_one_letter_code
_entity_poly.pdbx_strand_id
1 'polypeptide(L)'
;MRNETRGTVELTLAMVLSGTLGVFVVESGASPFEVVFFRCLFGAAALGAYSLARGFFTGHGFTPKKLGLAALGGVFIVFNWVFLFEAYEATSISLATVVYHTQPFFLVLLGAVFMRERISGAKLGWLALAFGGLVLVSGVRPGDTASLKGLGFALAAAVLYALATFVTKRITGVRPHLIALVQVLVGLPLLLPFVDFGAVGGIGGGWLWLGGLGVIHTGLMYVLMYAAYAKLPTAKIAVLAFTYPAVAMGVDWAVYGHHIGLVQALGVPLIVLASLKVTLAGSARTPVAAPAPRTAGHAPGASSPVATRAV
;
A
#
# COMPACT_ATOMS: atom_id res chain seq x y z
N MET A 1 4.16 -8.02 -25.02
CA MET A 1 2.67 -8.05 -24.98
C MET A 1 2.12 -9.01 -23.93
N ARG A 2 2.30 -10.35 -24.02
CA ARG A 2 1.72 -11.32 -23.05
C ARG A 2 2.08 -11.07 -21.56
N ASN A 3 3.30 -10.61 -21.27
CA ASN A 3 3.74 -10.33 -19.90
C ASN A 3 3.12 -9.04 -19.33
N GLU A 4 2.86 -8.05 -20.19
CA GLU A 4 2.26 -6.77 -19.80
C GLU A 4 0.75 -6.90 -19.58
N THR A 5 0.05 -7.67 -20.44
CA THR A 5 -1.36 -8.03 -20.23
C THR A 5 -1.53 -8.75 -18.90
N ARG A 6 -0.67 -9.73 -18.60
CA ARG A 6 -0.67 -10.43 -17.32
C ARG A 6 -0.45 -9.49 -16.14
N GLY A 7 0.56 -8.60 -16.21
CA GLY A 7 0.80 -7.61 -15.16
C GLY A 7 -0.40 -6.66 -14.96
N THR A 8 -1.09 -6.29 -16.04
CA THR A 8 -2.30 -5.46 -16.00
C THR A 8 -3.40 -6.16 -15.21
N VAL A 9 -3.68 -7.43 -15.53
CA VAL A 9 -4.68 -8.24 -14.81
C VAL A 9 -4.32 -8.39 -13.34
N GLU A 10 -3.07 -8.73 -13.04
CA GLU A 10 -2.59 -8.90 -11.65
C GLU A 10 -2.75 -7.61 -10.84
N LEU A 11 -2.38 -6.45 -11.39
CA LEU A 11 -2.53 -5.18 -10.67
C LEU A 11 -3.98 -4.76 -10.53
N THR A 12 -4.80 -4.91 -11.58
CA THR A 12 -6.23 -4.61 -11.49
C THR A 12 -6.90 -5.45 -10.40
N LEU A 13 -6.63 -6.76 -10.37
CA LEU A 13 -7.13 -7.64 -9.30
C LEU A 13 -6.66 -7.19 -7.92
N ALA A 14 -5.38 -6.86 -7.77
CA ALA A 14 -4.86 -6.35 -6.49
C ALA A 14 -5.55 -5.05 -6.05
N MET A 15 -5.87 -4.16 -6.99
CA MET A 15 -6.55 -2.90 -6.68
C MET A 15 -8.04 -3.07 -6.42
N VAL A 16 -8.70 -4.05 -7.07
CA VAL A 16 -10.07 -4.46 -6.74
C VAL A 16 -10.13 -5.01 -5.31
N LEU A 17 -9.20 -5.92 -4.96
CA LEU A 17 -9.07 -6.41 -3.59
C LEU A 17 -8.78 -5.27 -2.61
N SER A 18 -7.93 -4.31 -2.98
CA SER A 18 -7.70 -3.12 -2.13
C SER A 18 -9.00 -2.35 -1.87
N GLY A 19 -9.88 -2.24 -2.88
CA GLY A 19 -11.17 -1.55 -2.77
C GLY A 19 -12.16 -2.22 -1.84
N THR A 20 -12.11 -3.54 -1.70
CA THR A 20 -12.98 -4.27 -0.76
C THR A 20 -12.50 -4.23 0.69
N LEU A 21 -11.30 -3.71 0.95
CA LEU A 21 -10.66 -3.75 2.27
C LEU A 21 -11.51 -3.13 3.36
N GLY A 22 -12.14 -1.98 3.09
CA GLY A 22 -12.93 -1.26 4.09
C GLY A 22 -14.11 -2.07 4.64
N VAL A 23 -14.76 -2.89 3.80
CA VAL A 23 -15.83 -3.80 4.25
C VAL A 23 -15.30 -4.82 5.24
N PHE A 24 -14.14 -5.42 4.96
CA PHE A 24 -13.56 -6.38 5.89
C PHE A 24 -13.17 -5.74 7.24
N VAL A 25 -12.83 -4.46 7.25
CA VAL A 25 -12.57 -3.71 8.48
C VAL A 25 -13.88 -3.54 9.26
N VAL A 26 -14.89 -2.95 8.63
CA VAL A 26 -16.18 -2.61 9.28
C VAL A 26 -16.93 -3.88 9.72
N GLU A 27 -17.05 -4.89 8.85
CA GLU A 27 -17.77 -6.13 9.14
C GLU A 27 -17.06 -7.03 10.16
N SER A 28 -15.79 -6.78 10.47
CA SER A 28 -15.09 -7.54 11.50
C SER A 28 -15.68 -7.29 12.90
N GLY A 29 -16.29 -6.12 13.12
CA GLY A 29 -16.80 -5.67 14.42
C GLY A 29 -15.72 -5.48 15.49
N ALA A 30 -14.43 -5.58 15.12
CA ALA A 30 -13.31 -5.37 16.01
C ALA A 30 -12.80 -3.92 15.92
N SER A 31 -12.16 -3.44 16.98
CA SER A 31 -11.59 -2.09 17.01
C SER A 31 -10.44 -1.93 15.98
N PRO A 32 -10.13 -0.70 15.55
CA PRO A 32 -9.05 -0.46 14.58
C PRO A 32 -7.71 -1.07 14.98
N PHE A 33 -7.37 -1.08 16.28
CA PHE A 33 -6.13 -1.66 16.80
C PHE A 33 -6.11 -3.19 16.66
N GLU A 34 -7.20 -3.86 17.02
CA GLU A 34 -7.36 -5.31 16.88
C GLU A 34 -7.34 -5.73 15.41
N VAL A 35 -8.07 -5.01 14.56
CA VAL A 35 -8.10 -5.24 13.11
C VAL A 35 -6.70 -5.21 12.52
N VAL A 36 -5.90 -4.19 12.85
CA VAL A 36 -4.53 -4.08 12.33
C VAL A 36 -3.63 -5.16 12.92
N PHE A 37 -3.75 -5.46 14.21
CA PHE A 37 -2.96 -6.53 14.85
C PHE A 37 -3.20 -7.90 14.18
N PHE A 38 -4.46 -8.31 14.01
CA PHE A 38 -4.79 -9.59 13.39
C PHE A 38 -4.50 -9.61 11.89
N ARG A 39 -4.68 -8.48 11.19
CA ARG A 39 -4.20 -8.32 9.81
C ARG A 39 -2.69 -8.57 9.73
N CYS A 40 -1.91 -8.01 10.65
CA CYS A 40 -0.47 -8.23 10.73
C CYS A 40 -0.13 -9.69 11.03
N LEU A 41 -0.86 -10.35 11.94
CA LEU A 41 -0.63 -11.74 12.33
C LEU A 41 -0.88 -12.70 11.16
N PHE A 42 -2.09 -12.67 10.61
CA PHE A 42 -2.48 -13.51 9.48
C PHE A 42 -1.72 -13.14 8.21
N GLY A 43 -1.43 -11.85 8.01
CA GLY A 43 -0.62 -11.34 6.91
C GLY A 43 0.82 -11.85 6.99
N ALA A 44 1.45 -11.80 8.17
CA ALA A 44 2.79 -12.33 8.39
C ALA A 44 2.85 -13.84 8.14
N ALA A 45 1.84 -14.59 8.59
CA ALA A 45 1.73 -16.02 8.30
C ALA A 45 1.64 -16.28 6.79
N ALA A 46 0.74 -15.59 6.07
CA ALA A 46 0.54 -15.78 4.64
C ALA A 46 1.77 -15.37 3.80
N LEU A 47 2.31 -14.16 4.02
CA LEU A 47 3.51 -13.65 3.33
C LEU A 47 4.76 -14.44 3.71
N GLY A 48 4.87 -14.87 4.97
CA GLY A 48 5.95 -15.70 5.47
C GLY A 48 5.96 -17.07 4.79
N ALA A 49 4.81 -17.76 4.77
CA ALA A 49 4.64 -19.03 4.08
C ALA A 49 4.94 -18.91 2.58
N TYR A 50 4.42 -17.88 1.91
CA TYR A 50 4.74 -17.61 0.51
C TYR A 50 6.25 -17.37 0.29
N SER A 51 6.87 -16.53 1.12
CA SER A 51 8.29 -16.22 1.02
C SER A 51 9.16 -17.44 1.27
N LEU A 52 8.75 -18.32 2.18
CA LEU A 52 9.43 -19.58 2.47
C LEU A 52 9.33 -20.53 1.28
N ALA A 53 8.11 -20.76 0.77
CA ALA A 53 7.86 -21.63 -0.39
C ALA A 53 8.60 -21.16 -1.65
N ARG A 54 8.83 -19.85 -1.79
CA ARG A 54 9.58 -19.27 -2.91
C ARG A 54 11.10 -19.19 -2.67
N GLY A 55 11.58 -19.67 -1.53
CA GLY A 55 12.99 -19.63 -1.15
C GLY A 55 13.53 -18.20 -1.02
N PHE A 56 12.69 -17.23 -0.65
CA PHE A 56 13.10 -15.83 -0.65
C PHE A 56 14.07 -15.46 0.47
N PHE A 57 14.13 -16.26 1.53
CA PHE A 57 15.03 -16.07 2.65
C PHE A 57 16.50 -16.36 2.32
N THR A 58 16.78 -17.15 1.28
CA THR A 58 18.16 -17.33 0.80
C THR A 58 18.59 -16.12 -0.01
N GLY A 59 19.76 -15.56 0.33
CA GLY A 59 20.26 -14.34 -0.31
C GLY A 59 19.33 -13.14 -0.13
N HIS A 60 18.67 -13.02 1.04
CA HIS A 60 17.63 -12.00 1.30
C HIS A 60 18.09 -10.54 1.15
N GLY A 61 19.40 -10.27 1.18
CA GLY A 61 19.98 -8.95 0.87
C GLY A 61 19.80 -7.88 1.96
N PHE A 62 19.28 -8.26 3.14
CA PHE A 62 19.18 -7.36 4.29
C PHE A 62 20.55 -7.15 4.93
N THR A 63 20.83 -5.89 5.22
CA THR A 63 21.87 -5.46 6.17
C THR A 63 21.17 -4.89 7.41
N PRO A 64 21.84 -4.71 8.55
CA PRO A 64 21.23 -4.10 9.74
C PRO A 64 20.58 -2.74 9.42
N LYS A 65 21.21 -1.93 8.57
CA LYS A 65 20.65 -0.66 8.09
C LYS A 65 19.35 -0.86 7.30
N LYS A 66 19.31 -1.80 6.36
CA LYS A 66 18.09 -2.07 5.55
C LYS A 66 16.97 -2.66 6.40
N LEU A 67 17.30 -3.50 7.38
CA LEU A 67 16.34 -4.05 8.32
C LEU A 67 15.76 -2.95 9.21
N GLY A 68 16.61 -2.04 9.73
CA GLY A 68 16.15 -0.88 10.50
C GLY A 68 15.27 0.07 9.67
N LEU A 69 15.59 0.30 8.40
CA LEU A 69 14.72 1.08 7.49
C LEU A 69 13.40 0.35 7.22
N ALA A 70 13.41 -0.96 7.02
CA ALA A 70 12.19 -1.74 6.84
C ALA A 70 11.31 -1.69 8.10
N ALA A 71 11.93 -1.77 9.29
CA ALA A 71 11.24 -1.68 10.56
C ALA A 71 10.64 -0.29 10.80
N LEU A 72 11.38 0.78 10.51
CA LEU A 72 10.87 2.16 10.57
C LEU A 72 9.71 2.38 9.58
N GLY A 73 9.84 1.86 8.35
CA GLY A 73 8.72 1.82 7.41
C GLY A 73 7.53 1.03 7.93
N GLY A 74 7.79 -0.02 8.72
CA GLY A 74 6.80 -0.84 9.44
C GLY A 74 6.02 -0.04 10.46
N VAL A 75 6.71 0.73 11.31
CA VAL A 75 6.06 1.63 12.27
C VAL A 75 5.12 2.60 11.54
N PHE A 76 5.59 3.26 10.48
CA PHE A 76 4.77 4.18 9.72
C PHE A 76 3.57 3.50 9.05
N ILE A 77 3.74 2.33 8.42
CA ILE A 77 2.63 1.66 7.73
C ILE A 77 1.60 1.05 8.68
N VAL A 78 2.02 0.61 9.87
CA VAL A 78 1.11 0.06 10.89
C VAL A 78 0.23 1.18 11.46
N PHE A 79 0.81 2.30 11.87
CA PHE A 79 0.01 3.45 12.33
C PHE A 79 -0.81 4.06 11.20
N ASN A 80 -0.31 4.03 9.97
CA ASN A 80 -1.11 4.39 8.79
C ASN A 80 -2.42 3.59 8.73
N TRP A 81 -2.36 2.26 8.93
CA TRP A 81 -3.58 1.44 8.93
C TRP A 81 -4.48 1.75 10.11
N VAL A 82 -3.93 1.93 11.31
CA VAL A 82 -4.73 2.30 12.50
C VAL A 82 -5.51 3.58 12.23
N PHE A 83 -4.85 4.65 11.78
CA PHE A 83 -5.54 5.91 11.48
C PHE A 83 -6.50 5.80 10.30
N LEU A 84 -6.20 5.01 9.27
CA LEU A 84 -7.14 4.82 8.17
C LEU A 84 -8.42 4.10 8.64
N PHE A 85 -8.29 3.14 9.55
CA PHE A 85 -9.43 2.36 10.05
C PHE A 85 -10.23 3.14 11.09
N GLU A 86 -9.58 3.95 11.93
CA GLU A 86 -10.24 4.99 12.73
C GLU A 86 -11.01 5.98 11.85
N ALA A 87 -10.49 6.32 10.67
CA ALA A 87 -11.22 7.15 9.72
C ALA A 87 -12.47 6.44 9.15
N TYR A 88 -12.41 5.13 8.92
CA TYR A 88 -13.58 4.34 8.49
C TYR A 88 -14.67 4.23 9.55
N GLU A 89 -14.33 4.30 10.84
CA GLU A 89 -15.34 4.38 11.91
C GLU A 89 -15.95 5.78 12.04
N ALA A 90 -15.13 6.83 11.85
CA ALA A 90 -15.56 8.20 12.03
C ALA A 90 -16.24 8.82 10.79
N THR A 91 -16.06 8.23 9.60
CA THR A 91 -16.68 8.66 8.34
C THR A 91 -16.79 7.50 7.35
N SER A 92 -17.52 7.66 6.24
CA SER A 92 -17.65 6.62 5.21
C SER A 92 -16.31 6.18 4.60
N ILE A 93 -16.26 4.92 4.17
CA ILE A 93 -15.09 4.32 3.49
C ILE A 93 -14.74 5.14 2.25
N SER A 94 -15.74 5.59 1.49
CA SER A 94 -15.54 6.45 0.33
C SER A 94 -14.80 7.73 0.69
N LEU A 95 -15.28 8.47 1.70
CA LEU A 95 -14.74 9.77 2.07
C LEU A 95 -13.31 9.64 2.59
N ALA A 96 -13.10 8.73 3.54
CA ALA A 96 -11.78 8.43 4.08
C ALA A 96 -10.81 8.00 2.98
N THR A 97 -11.23 7.13 2.06
CA THR A 97 -10.36 6.65 0.96
C THR A 97 -10.00 7.77 -0.02
N VAL A 98 -10.94 8.65 -0.39
CA VAL A 98 -10.65 9.78 -1.28
C VAL A 98 -9.63 10.73 -0.65
N VAL A 99 -9.83 11.09 0.62
CA VAL A 99 -8.89 11.93 1.38
C VAL A 99 -7.53 11.25 1.48
N TYR A 100 -7.53 9.95 1.76
CA TYR A 100 -6.33 9.14 1.84
C TYR A 100 -5.50 9.19 0.55
N HIS A 101 -6.12 9.30 -0.63
CA HIS A 101 -5.42 9.40 -1.92
C HIS A 101 -4.68 10.73 -2.15
N THR A 102 -4.64 11.61 -1.15
CA THR A 102 -3.75 12.77 -1.11
C THR A 102 -2.28 12.40 -0.81
N GLN A 103 -1.97 11.13 -0.51
CA GLN A 103 -0.59 10.66 -0.24
C GLN A 103 0.48 11.13 -1.23
N PRO A 104 0.27 11.12 -2.56
CA PRO A 104 1.33 11.47 -3.49
C PRO A 104 1.80 12.92 -3.33
N PHE A 105 0.92 13.80 -2.84
CA PHE A 105 1.26 15.18 -2.51
C PHE A 105 2.24 15.26 -1.35
N PHE A 106 1.97 14.56 -0.25
CA PHE A 106 2.88 14.49 0.90
C PHE A 106 4.21 13.87 0.50
N LEU A 107 4.22 12.87 -0.37
CA LEU A 107 5.46 12.28 -0.88
C LEU A 107 6.30 13.28 -1.70
N VAL A 108 5.66 14.12 -2.52
CA VAL A 108 6.35 15.21 -3.23
C VAL A 108 6.91 16.24 -2.26
N LEU A 109 6.16 16.62 -1.23
CA LEU A 109 6.62 17.57 -0.21
C LEU A 109 7.83 17.01 0.56
N LEU A 110 7.80 15.72 0.94
CA LEU A 110 8.96 15.05 1.56
C LEU A 110 10.17 15.04 0.62
N GLY A 111 9.99 14.79 -0.67
CA GLY A 111 11.06 14.88 -1.66
C GLY A 111 11.65 16.29 -1.76
N ALA A 112 10.81 17.32 -1.77
CA ALA A 112 11.26 18.71 -1.79
C ALA A 112 12.05 19.09 -0.53
N VAL A 113 11.58 18.70 0.66
CA VAL A 113 12.23 19.03 1.94
C VAL A 113 13.53 18.27 2.14
N PHE A 114 13.51 16.95 1.98
CA PHE A 114 14.64 16.09 2.34
C PHE A 114 15.63 15.85 1.20
N MET A 115 15.19 15.92 -0.07
CA MET A 115 16.05 15.75 -1.24
C MET A 115 16.33 17.06 -1.97
N ARG A 116 15.79 18.19 -1.48
CA ARG A 116 15.92 19.54 -2.10
C ARG A 116 15.48 19.55 -3.56
N GLU A 117 14.51 18.71 -3.91
CA GLU A 117 13.94 18.67 -5.25
C GLU A 117 13.13 19.94 -5.52
N ARG A 118 13.37 20.57 -6.68
CA ARG A 118 12.54 21.71 -7.12
C ARG A 118 11.14 21.23 -7.49
N ILE A 119 10.13 21.79 -6.83
CA ILE A 119 8.73 21.60 -7.19
C ILE A 119 8.46 22.47 -8.44
N SER A 120 8.06 21.84 -9.55
CA SER A 120 7.68 22.58 -10.75
C SER A 120 6.35 23.31 -10.53
N GLY A 121 6.12 24.43 -11.24
CA GLY A 121 4.86 25.15 -11.19
C GLY A 121 3.64 24.26 -11.53
N ALA A 122 3.82 23.30 -12.44
CA ALA A 122 2.79 22.29 -12.73
C ALA A 122 2.45 21.41 -11.51
N LYS A 123 3.45 20.95 -10.74
CA LYS A 123 3.22 20.18 -9.50
C LYS A 123 2.49 21.03 -8.45
N LEU A 124 2.83 22.31 -8.34
CA LEU A 124 2.16 23.23 -7.42
C LEU A 124 0.68 23.46 -7.82
N GLY A 125 0.40 23.58 -9.12
CA GLY A 125 -0.96 23.66 -9.64
C GLY A 125 -1.80 22.43 -9.30
N TRP A 126 -1.25 21.22 -9.44
CA TRP A 126 -1.94 19.99 -9.02
C TRP A 126 -2.15 19.93 -7.51
N LEU A 127 -1.19 20.41 -6.72
CA LEU A 127 -1.30 20.49 -5.27
C LEU A 127 -2.46 21.39 -4.85
N ALA A 128 -2.58 22.56 -5.48
CA ALA A 128 -3.68 23.49 -5.26
C ALA A 128 -5.02 22.89 -5.69
N LEU A 129 -5.07 22.18 -6.83
CA LEU A 129 -6.27 21.51 -7.32
C LEU A 129 -6.76 20.42 -6.35
N ALA A 130 -5.82 19.64 -5.81
CA ALA A 130 -6.13 18.61 -4.82
C ALA A 130 -6.63 19.19 -3.50
N PHE A 131 -6.05 20.32 -3.06
CA PHE A 131 -6.54 21.04 -1.91
C PHE A 131 -7.97 21.56 -2.12
N GLY A 132 -8.26 22.12 -3.29
CA GLY A 132 -9.64 22.49 -3.67
C GLY A 132 -10.59 21.30 -3.64
N GLY A 133 -10.17 20.16 -4.20
CA GLY A 133 -10.94 18.91 -4.13
C GLY A 133 -11.17 18.43 -2.70
N LEU A 134 -10.17 18.55 -1.82
CA LEU A 134 -10.27 18.20 -0.39
C LEU A 134 -11.30 19.05 0.32
N VAL A 135 -11.32 20.36 0.07
CA VAL A 135 -12.33 21.28 0.62
C VAL A 135 -13.74 20.86 0.18
N LEU A 136 -13.95 20.56 -1.10
CA LEU A 136 -15.25 20.13 -1.63
C LEU A 136 -15.71 18.77 -1.05
N VAL A 137 -14.78 17.83 -0.93
CA VAL A 137 -15.04 16.47 -0.41
C VAL A 137 -15.27 16.47 1.09
N SER A 138 -14.62 17.37 1.83
CA SER A 138 -14.76 17.46 3.29
C SER A 138 -16.23 17.58 3.73
N GLY A 139 -17.08 18.22 2.91
CA GLY A 139 -18.53 18.33 3.16
C GLY A 139 -18.87 18.96 4.51
N VAL A 140 -17.90 19.59 5.17
CA VAL A 140 -17.99 20.02 6.58
C VAL A 140 -19.09 21.05 6.69
N ARG A 141 -20.18 20.66 7.33
CA ARG A 141 -21.21 21.58 7.78
C ARG A 141 -20.80 22.13 9.15
N PRO A 142 -21.09 23.40 9.47
CA PRO A 142 -20.85 23.92 10.81
C PRO A 142 -21.49 23.01 11.86
N GLY A 143 -20.69 22.45 12.77
CA GLY A 143 -21.14 21.56 13.86
C GLY A 143 -20.89 20.05 13.68
N ASP A 144 -20.43 19.58 12.52
CA ASP A 144 -20.15 18.14 12.28
C ASP A 144 -18.70 17.76 12.68
N THR A 145 -18.48 17.58 13.98
CA THR A 145 -17.16 17.29 14.55
C THR A 145 -16.67 15.85 14.28
N ALA A 146 -17.58 14.90 14.06
CA ALA A 146 -17.22 13.50 13.78
C ALA A 146 -16.59 13.34 12.40
N SER A 147 -17.20 13.94 11.37
CA SER A 147 -16.64 13.97 10.01
C SER A 147 -15.27 14.66 9.96
N LEU A 148 -15.06 15.71 10.75
CA LEU A 148 -13.75 16.38 10.88
C LEU A 148 -12.68 15.48 11.51
N LYS A 149 -13.04 14.69 12.52
CA LYS A 149 -12.12 13.72 13.15
C LYS A 149 -11.71 12.64 12.14
N GLY A 150 -12.67 12.07 11.41
CA GLY A 150 -12.40 11.07 10.37
C GLY A 150 -11.52 11.61 9.25
N LEU A 151 -11.76 12.85 8.81
CA LEU A 151 -10.92 13.54 7.84
C LEU A 151 -9.47 13.71 8.35
N GLY A 152 -9.32 14.14 9.60
CA GLY A 152 -8.01 14.29 10.25
C GLY A 152 -7.24 12.98 10.30
N PHE A 153 -7.91 11.88 10.64
CA PHE A 153 -7.31 10.55 10.64
C PHE A 153 -6.92 10.06 9.24
N ALA A 154 -7.77 10.27 8.22
CA ALA A 154 -7.43 9.92 6.84
C ALA A 154 -6.22 10.72 6.31
N LEU A 155 -6.09 12.00 6.69
CA LEU A 155 -4.92 12.82 6.36
C LEU A 155 -3.67 12.35 7.10
N ALA A 156 -3.78 12.02 8.40
CA ALA A 156 -2.66 11.46 9.17
C ALA A 156 -2.18 10.14 8.55
N ALA A 157 -3.11 9.27 8.16
CA ALA A 157 -2.81 8.05 7.44
C ALA A 157 -2.10 8.35 6.11
N ALA A 158 -2.55 9.34 5.34
CA ALA A 158 -1.92 9.72 4.07
C ALA A 158 -0.46 10.17 4.25
N VAL A 159 -0.18 10.97 5.28
CA VAL A 159 1.19 11.41 5.63
C VAL A 159 2.06 10.22 6.02
N LEU A 160 1.56 9.33 6.87
CA LEU A 160 2.30 8.15 7.32
C LEU A 160 2.61 7.18 6.18
N TYR A 161 1.69 7.00 5.24
CA TYR A 161 1.96 6.21 4.03
C TYR A 161 3.05 6.86 3.17
N ALA A 162 3.04 8.19 3.03
CA ALA A 162 4.08 8.90 2.30
C ALA A 162 5.45 8.73 2.97
N LEU A 163 5.51 8.81 4.31
CA LEU A 163 6.73 8.54 5.09
C LEU A 163 7.20 7.08 4.93
N ALA A 164 6.30 6.10 5.08
CA ALA A 164 6.59 4.68 4.88
C ALA A 164 7.16 4.44 3.47
N THR A 165 6.55 5.03 2.45
CA THR A 165 7.00 4.98 1.06
C THR A 165 8.37 5.62 0.88
N PHE A 166 8.58 6.81 1.46
CA PHE A 166 9.84 7.53 1.38
C PHE A 166 11.01 6.76 1.99
N VAL A 167 10.79 6.14 3.16
CA VAL A 167 11.79 5.27 3.82
C VAL A 167 12.03 4.00 3.01
N THR A 168 10.96 3.33 2.59
CA THR A 168 11.04 2.05 1.86
C THR A 168 11.76 2.20 0.52
N LYS A 169 11.60 3.34 -0.17
CA LYS A 169 12.34 3.65 -1.41
C LYS A 169 13.87 3.64 -1.25
N ARG A 170 14.38 3.82 -0.03
CA ARG A 170 15.83 3.77 0.25
C ARG A 170 16.36 2.33 0.38
N ILE A 171 15.47 1.34 0.40
CA ILE A 171 15.84 -0.07 0.53
C ILE A 171 15.95 -0.67 -0.88
N THR A 172 17.18 -0.94 -1.32
CA THR A 172 17.46 -1.55 -2.62
C THR A 172 18.05 -2.96 -2.45
N GLY A 173 17.86 -3.81 -3.46
CA GLY A 173 18.40 -5.18 -3.47
C GLY A 173 17.76 -6.13 -2.44
N VAL A 174 16.61 -5.78 -1.87
CA VAL A 174 15.78 -6.65 -1.03
C VAL A 174 14.44 -6.84 -1.73
N ARG A 175 13.92 -8.06 -1.71
CA ARG A 175 12.62 -8.36 -2.33
C ARG A 175 11.50 -7.61 -1.57
N PRO A 176 10.56 -6.95 -2.26
CA PRO A 176 9.45 -6.22 -1.61
C PRO A 176 8.63 -7.07 -0.65
N HIS A 177 8.42 -8.36 -0.97
CA HIS A 177 7.74 -9.33 -0.09
C HIS A 177 8.39 -9.43 1.29
N LEU A 178 9.74 -9.42 1.36
CA LEU A 178 10.46 -9.51 2.63
C LEU A 178 10.43 -8.18 3.39
N ILE A 179 10.43 -7.05 2.70
CA ILE A 179 10.23 -5.74 3.33
C ILE A 179 8.84 -5.69 3.96
N ALA A 180 7.80 -6.06 3.20
CA ALA A 180 6.43 -6.15 3.71
C ALA A 180 6.31 -7.11 4.89
N LEU A 181 6.98 -8.26 4.83
CA LEU A 181 7.01 -9.22 5.95
C LEU A 181 7.59 -8.60 7.22
N VAL A 182 8.71 -7.87 7.13
CA VAL A 182 9.27 -7.15 8.28
C VAL A 182 8.27 -6.10 8.79
N GLN A 183 7.61 -5.36 7.90
CA GLN A 183 6.64 -4.34 8.29
C GLN A 183 5.45 -4.91 9.07
N VAL A 184 4.89 -6.03 8.62
CA VAL A 184 3.78 -6.68 9.35
C VAL A 184 4.24 -7.31 10.66
N LEU A 185 5.45 -7.88 10.70
CA LEU A 185 6.03 -8.43 11.93
C LEU A 185 6.30 -7.36 12.99
N VAL A 186 6.66 -6.14 12.58
CA VAL A 186 6.81 -4.99 13.49
C VAL A 186 5.48 -4.58 14.10
N GLY A 187 4.37 -4.72 13.35
CA GLY A 187 3.04 -4.38 13.85
C GLY A 187 2.59 -5.23 15.03
N LEU A 188 3.06 -6.48 15.14
CA LEU A 188 2.67 -7.39 16.22
C LEU A 188 3.05 -6.86 17.61
N PRO A 189 4.35 -6.66 17.95
CA PRO A 189 4.70 -6.13 19.27
C PRO A 189 4.25 -4.67 19.46
N LEU A 190 4.13 -3.89 18.37
CA LEU A 190 3.73 -2.50 18.44
C LEU A 190 2.27 -2.33 18.87
N LEU A 191 1.38 -3.20 18.38
CA LEU A 191 -0.05 -3.12 18.65
C LEU A 191 -0.51 -4.04 19.79
N LEU A 192 0.29 -5.04 20.17
CA LEU A 192 -0.04 -5.97 21.26
C LEU A 192 -0.57 -5.30 22.54
N PRO A 193 -0.01 -4.16 23.02
CA PRO A 193 -0.51 -3.50 24.24
C PRO A 193 -1.91 -2.87 24.10
N PHE A 194 -2.42 -2.72 22.87
CA PHE A 194 -3.70 -2.09 22.57
C PHE A 194 -4.79 -3.10 22.20
N VAL A 195 -4.48 -4.40 22.19
CA VAL A 195 -5.43 -5.46 21.85
C VAL A 195 -6.18 -5.91 23.10
N ASP A 196 -7.50 -5.85 23.07
CA ASP A 196 -8.35 -6.49 24.07
C ASP A 196 -8.74 -7.90 23.60
N PHE A 197 -8.00 -8.89 24.09
CA PHE A 197 -8.26 -10.29 23.75
C PHE A 197 -9.62 -10.80 24.25
N GLY A 198 -10.19 -10.17 25.28
CA GLY A 198 -11.53 -10.49 25.78
C GLY A 198 -12.61 -10.01 24.82
N ALA A 199 -12.50 -8.76 24.36
CA ALA A 199 -13.43 -8.17 23.40
C ALA A 199 -13.39 -8.91 22.05
N VAL A 200 -12.20 -9.17 21.51
CA VAL A 200 -12.06 -9.85 20.22
C VAL A 200 -12.48 -11.33 20.28
N GLY A 201 -12.45 -11.96 21.45
CA GLY A 201 -12.89 -13.35 21.62
C GLY A 201 -14.37 -13.57 21.26
N GLY A 202 -15.20 -12.53 21.41
CA GLY A 202 -16.65 -12.58 21.22
C GLY A 202 -17.15 -12.25 19.81
N ILE A 203 -16.30 -11.87 18.86
CA ILE A 203 -16.74 -11.33 17.55
C ILE A 203 -17.34 -12.37 16.59
N GLY A 204 -17.30 -13.65 16.93
CA GLY A 204 -17.93 -14.73 16.16
C GLY A 204 -17.49 -14.76 14.70
N GLY A 205 -18.40 -14.45 13.77
CA GLY A 205 -18.12 -14.36 12.33
C GLY A 205 -17.06 -13.32 11.95
N GLY A 206 -16.80 -12.33 12.81
CA GLY A 206 -15.75 -11.32 12.67
C GLY A 206 -14.36 -11.89 12.36
N TRP A 207 -14.06 -13.08 12.88
CA TRP A 207 -12.80 -13.77 12.63
C TRP A 207 -12.54 -14.12 11.16
N LEU A 208 -13.59 -14.37 10.37
CA LEU A 208 -13.45 -14.61 8.93
C LEU A 208 -13.00 -13.34 8.20
N TRP A 209 -13.52 -12.18 8.62
CA TRP A 209 -13.12 -10.88 8.09
C TRP A 209 -11.67 -10.54 8.49
N LEU A 210 -11.28 -10.76 9.75
CA LEU A 210 -9.89 -10.58 10.20
C LEU A 210 -8.92 -11.51 9.46
N GLY A 211 -9.28 -12.79 9.29
CA GLY A 211 -8.51 -13.74 8.49
C GLY A 211 -8.37 -13.28 7.04
N GLY A 212 -9.46 -12.80 6.44
CA GLY A 212 -9.46 -12.23 5.09
C GLY A 212 -8.58 -10.99 4.93
N LEU A 213 -8.51 -10.11 5.93
CA LEU A 213 -7.59 -8.95 5.90
C LEU A 213 -6.12 -9.36 5.82
N GLY A 214 -5.73 -10.38 6.59
CA GLY A 214 -4.37 -10.90 6.52
C GLY A 214 -4.09 -11.70 5.26
N VAL A 215 -4.91 -12.71 4.97
CA VAL A 215 -4.64 -13.66 3.88
C VAL A 215 -4.91 -13.04 2.51
N ILE A 216 -6.05 -12.38 2.32
CA ILE A 216 -6.45 -11.83 1.02
C ILE A 216 -5.79 -10.47 0.81
N HIS A 217 -6.01 -9.51 1.72
CA HIS A 217 -5.60 -8.12 1.52
C HIS A 217 -4.12 -7.85 1.83
N THR A 218 -3.44 -8.75 2.54
CA THR A 218 -2.01 -8.60 2.86
C THR A 218 -1.16 -9.68 2.21
N GLY A 219 -1.61 -10.94 2.20
CA GLY A 219 -0.93 -12.03 1.51
C GLY A 219 -1.10 -11.98 -0.01
N LEU A 220 -2.27 -12.41 -0.50
CA LEU A 220 -2.56 -12.57 -1.93
C LEU A 220 -2.41 -11.25 -2.70
N MET A 221 -3.02 -10.17 -2.20
CA MET A 221 -2.99 -8.86 -2.84
C MET A 221 -1.55 -8.35 -3.04
N TYR A 222 -0.67 -8.52 -2.05
CA TYR A 222 0.72 -8.05 -2.16
C TYR A 222 1.50 -8.89 -3.16
N VAL A 223 1.28 -10.21 -3.18
CA VAL A 223 1.89 -11.10 -4.16
C VAL A 223 1.50 -10.69 -5.59
N LEU A 224 0.21 -10.45 -5.83
CA LEU A 224 -0.29 -9.97 -7.13
C LEU A 224 0.31 -8.61 -7.51
N MET A 225 0.28 -7.67 -6.57
CA MET A 225 0.79 -6.32 -6.76
C MET A 225 2.29 -6.31 -7.09
N TYR A 226 3.12 -7.02 -6.32
CA TYR A 226 4.56 -7.07 -6.56
C TYR A 226 4.92 -7.86 -7.83
N ALA A 227 4.15 -8.88 -8.19
CA ALA A 227 4.29 -9.56 -9.47
C ALA A 227 4.02 -8.63 -10.66
N ALA A 228 3.01 -7.76 -10.54
CA ALA A 228 2.68 -6.79 -11.56
C ALA A 228 3.70 -5.66 -11.65
N TYR A 229 4.22 -5.17 -10.51
CA TYR A 229 5.22 -4.10 -10.48
C TYR A 229 6.51 -4.46 -11.23
N ALA A 230 6.88 -5.75 -11.25
CA ALA A 230 8.02 -6.22 -12.02
C ALA A 230 7.78 -6.28 -13.55
N LYS A 231 6.53 -6.10 -14.00
CA LYS A 231 6.09 -6.28 -15.40
C LYS A 231 5.60 -4.99 -16.06
N LEU A 232 5.23 -3.99 -15.28
CA LEU A 232 4.54 -2.80 -15.77
C LEU A 232 5.41 -1.54 -15.65
N PRO A 233 5.32 -0.62 -16.62
CA PRO A 233 5.87 0.72 -16.47
C PRO A 233 5.22 1.48 -15.31
N THR A 234 5.99 2.33 -14.62
CA THR A 234 5.51 3.13 -13.48
C THR A 234 4.25 3.95 -13.81
N ALA A 235 4.18 4.52 -15.02
CA ALA A 235 3.00 5.28 -15.45
C ALA A 235 1.72 4.43 -15.49
N LYS A 236 1.83 3.17 -15.95
CA LYS A 236 0.70 2.25 -16.01
C LYS A 236 0.30 1.77 -14.61
N ILE A 237 1.28 1.54 -13.74
CA ILE A 237 1.02 1.25 -12.31
C ILE A 237 0.24 2.40 -11.67
N ALA A 238 0.66 3.64 -11.90
CA ALA A 238 0.01 4.83 -11.35
C ALA A 238 -1.45 4.95 -11.80
N VAL A 239 -1.75 4.70 -13.08
CA VAL A 239 -3.13 4.72 -13.60
C VAL A 239 -3.96 3.60 -12.98
N LEU A 240 -3.44 2.36 -13.00
CA LEU A 240 -4.19 1.20 -12.49
C LEU A 240 -4.44 1.27 -10.99
N ALA A 241 -3.58 1.95 -10.22
CA ALA A 241 -3.76 2.16 -8.78
C ALA A 241 -5.06 2.92 -8.45
N PHE A 242 -5.55 3.78 -9.34
CA PHE A 242 -6.83 4.48 -9.15
C PHE A 242 -8.07 3.58 -9.30
N THR A 243 -7.89 2.31 -9.68
CA THR A 243 -8.94 1.30 -9.54
C THR A 243 -9.35 1.14 -8.07
N TYR A 244 -8.40 1.25 -7.12
CA TYR A 244 -8.68 1.10 -5.70
C TYR A 244 -9.77 2.06 -5.19
N PRO A 245 -9.60 3.39 -5.27
CA PRO A 245 -10.60 4.33 -4.75
C PRO A 245 -11.94 4.21 -5.47
N ALA A 246 -11.94 3.92 -6.78
CA ALA A 246 -13.18 3.69 -7.53
C ALA A 246 -13.95 2.46 -7.02
N VAL A 247 -13.26 1.34 -6.77
CA VAL A 247 -13.88 0.13 -6.22
C VAL A 247 -14.33 0.35 -4.78
N ALA A 248 -13.52 1.02 -3.95
CA ALA A 248 -13.89 1.35 -2.57
C ALA A 248 -15.19 2.14 -2.51
N MET A 249 -15.34 3.14 -3.38
CA MET A 249 -16.58 3.92 -3.49
C MET A 249 -17.77 3.08 -3.96
N GLY A 250 -17.58 2.25 -4.98
CA GLY A 250 -18.64 1.38 -5.49
C GLY A 250 -19.11 0.36 -4.45
N VAL A 251 -18.18 -0.20 -3.69
CA VAL A 251 -18.46 -1.16 -2.62
C VAL A 251 -19.13 -0.47 -1.42
N ASP A 252 -18.63 0.69 -0.99
CA ASP A 252 -19.23 1.46 0.11
C ASP A 252 -20.69 1.85 -0.21
N TRP A 253 -20.98 2.24 -1.45
CA TRP A 253 -22.34 2.46 -1.92
C TRP A 253 -23.17 1.17 -1.96
N ALA A 254 -22.63 0.08 -2.52
CA ALA A 254 -23.38 -1.16 -2.70
C ALA A 254 -23.70 -1.88 -1.38
N VAL A 255 -22.81 -1.80 -0.39
CA VAL A 255 -22.94 -2.49 0.90
C VAL A 255 -23.66 -1.63 1.93
N TYR A 256 -23.30 -0.34 2.03
CA TYR A 256 -23.78 0.55 3.09
C TYR A 256 -24.78 1.61 2.61
N GLY A 257 -25.01 1.72 1.30
CA GLY A 257 -25.87 2.76 0.74
C GLY A 257 -25.31 4.16 0.88
N HIS A 258 -24.01 4.32 1.18
CA HIS A 258 -23.40 5.63 1.34
C HIS A 258 -23.35 6.37 -0.01
N HIS A 259 -24.04 7.51 -0.05
CA HIS A 259 -24.05 8.40 -1.22
C HIS A 259 -23.07 9.55 -1.03
N ILE A 260 -22.31 9.85 -2.08
CA ILE A 260 -21.50 11.06 -2.13
C ILE A 260 -22.39 12.20 -2.63
N GLY A 261 -22.51 13.27 -1.84
CA GLY A 261 -23.29 14.44 -2.23
C GLY A 261 -22.75 15.13 -3.47
N LEU A 262 -23.59 15.91 -4.15
CA LEU A 262 -23.25 16.53 -5.44
C LEU A 262 -21.95 17.36 -5.39
N VAL A 263 -21.73 18.11 -4.30
CA VAL A 263 -20.53 18.93 -4.08
C VAL A 263 -19.29 18.06 -3.84
N GLN A 264 -19.44 17.00 -3.04
CA GLN A 264 -18.35 16.06 -2.77
C GLN A 264 -17.96 15.31 -4.06
N ALA A 265 -18.95 14.97 -4.90
CA ALA A 265 -18.74 14.33 -6.20
C ALA A 265 -17.92 15.19 -7.16
N LEU A 266 -17.92 16.53 -7.02
CA LEU A 266 -17.02 17.42 -7.77
C LEU A 266 -15.58 17.35 -7.24
N GLY A 267 -15.37 17.17 -5.94
CA GLY A 267 -14.01 17.15 -5.38
C GLY A 267 -13.28 15.81 -5.56
N VAL A 268 -13.99 14.68 -5.62
CA VAL A 268 -13.41 13.36 -5.91
C VAL A 268 -12.55 13.35 -7.19
N PRO A 269 -13.07 13.75 -8.38
CA PRO A 269 -12.26 13.76 -9.59
C PRO A 269 -11.10 14.75 -9.50
N LEU A 270 -11.23 15.87 -8.77
CA LEU A 270 -10.12 16.81 -8.58
C LEU A 270 -8.96 16.15 -7.83
N ILE A 271 -9.24 15.48 -6.70
CA ILE A 271 -8.22 14.79 -5.90
C ILE A 271 -7.60 13.65 -6.72
N VAL A 272 -8.44 12.82 -7.36
CA VAL A 272 -8.01 11.68 -8.16
C VAL A 272 -7.13 12.12 -9.33
N LEU A 273 -7.58 13.11 -10.12
CA LEU A 273 -6.84 13.60 -11.28
C LEU A 273 -5.53 14.27 -10.88
N ALA A 274 -5.55 15.10 -9.83
CA ALA A 274 -4.34 15.75 -9.34
C ALA A 274 -3.32 14.72 -8.83
N SER A 275 -3.78 13.72 -8.08
CA SER A 275 -2.94 12.65 -7.52
C SER A 275 -2.33 11.80 -8.64
N LEU A 276 -3.13 11.48 -9.66
CA LEU A 276 -2.66 10.77 -10.86
C LEU A 276 -1.60 11.59 -11.62
N LYS A 277 -1.89 12.86 -11.92
CA LYS A 277 -0.98 13.74 -12.67
C LYS A 277 0.34 13.96 -11.94
N VAL A 278 0.31 14.15 -10.62
CA VAL A 278 1.53 14.26 -9.80
C VAL A 278 2.35 12.97 -9.85
N THR A 279 1.70 11.82 -9.74
CA THR A 279 2.37 10.51 -9.79
C THR A 279 3.01 10.25 -11.16
N LEU A 280 2.32 10.61 -12.24
CA LEU A 280 2.84 10.52 -13.62
C LEU A 280 4.00 11.48 -13.86
N ALA A 281 3.90 12.74 -13.38
CA ALA A 281 4.95 13.74 -13.55
C ALA A 281 6.24 13.40 -12.78
N GLY A 282 6.14 12.71 -11.63
CA GLY A 282 7.30 12.21 -10.89
C GLY A 282 7.98 10.99 -11.55
N SER A 283 7.21 10.18 -12.27
CA SER A 283 7.71 8.96 -12.92
C SER A 283 8.67 9.22 -14.09
N ALA A 284 8.59 10.40 -14.71
CA ALA A 284 9.48 10.79 -15.81
C ALA A 284 10.95 11.04 -15.38
N ARG A 285 11.27 11.06 -14.08
CA ARG A 285 12.60 11.39 -13.57
C ARG A 285 13.25 10.36 -12.66
N THR A 286 12.59 9.24 -12.37
CA THR A 286 13.20 8.18 -11.56
C THR A 286 12.85 6.81 -12.15
N PRO A 287 13.77 6.15 -12.87
CA PRO A 287 13.65 4.73 -13.10
C PRO A 287 13.64 4.07 -11.72
N VAL A 288 12.52 3.46 -11.32
CA VAL A 288 12.60 2.37 -10.35
C VAL A 288 13.53 1.37 -11.03
N ALA A 289 14.69 1.13 -10.42
CA ALA A 289 15.71 0.25 -10.99
C ALA A 289 15.05 -1.05 -11.44
N ALA A 290 14.93 -1.23 -12.75
CA ALA A 290 14.61 -2.52 -13.32
C ALA A 290 15.63 -3.51 -12.76
N PRO A 291 15.22 -4.72 -12.34
CA PRO A 291 16.17 -5.76 -11.99
C PRO A 291 17.16 -5.88 -13.13
N ALA A 292 18.46 -5.76 -12.81
CA ALA A 292 19.52 -5.86 -13.81
C ALA A 292 19.31 -7.13 -14.67
N PRO A 293 19.55 -7.06 -15.99
CA PRO A 293 19.47 -8.23 -16.85
C PRO A 293 20.32 -9.35 -16.24
N ARG A 294 19.74 -10.55 -16.10
CA ARG A 294 20.51 -11.73 -15.74
C ARG A 294 21.61 -11.87 -16.80
N THR A 295 22.87 -11.68 -16.41
CA THR A 295 24.01 -12.05 -17.24
C THR A 295 23.91 -13.55 -17.46
N ALA A 296 23.48 -13.95 -18.66
CA ALA A 296 23.66 -15.31 -19.13
C ALA A 296 25.16 -15.55 -19.27
N GLY A 297 25.70 -16.54 -18.57
CA GLY A 297 27.11 -16.86 -18.68
C GLY A 297 27.58 -17.84 -17.61
N HIS A 298 27.28 -19.11 -17.79
CA HIS A 298 28.29 -20.18 -17.79
C HIS A 298 27.62 -21.48 -18.28
N ALA A 299 27.87 -21.81 -19.55
CA ALA A 299 27.67 -23.15 -20.07
C ALA A 299 28.67 -24.10 -19.39
N PRO A 300 28.28 -25.31 -18.95
CA PRO A 300 29.26 -26.32 -18.57
C PRO A 300 29.97 -26.82 -19.83
N GLY A 301 31.26 -26.49 -19.93
CA GLY A 301 32.14 -27.06 -20.95
C GLY A 301 32.21 -28.58 -20.80
N ALA A 302 32.10 -29.25 -21.95
CA ALA A 302 32.23 -30.69 -22.08
C ALA A 302 33.58 -31.18 -21.53
N SER A 303 33.53 -32.13 -20.60
CA SER A 303 34.68 -32.94 -20.22
C SER A 303 34.89 -34.04 -21.25
N SER A 304 36.00 -33.97 -21.98
CA SER A 304 36.56 -35.09 -22.77
C SER A 304 37.76 -35.71 -22.01
N PRO A 305 38.07 -36.99 -22.27
CA PRO A 305 38.73 -37.87 -21.31
C PRO A 305 40.26 -37.75 -21.30
N VAL A 306 40.85 -38.01 -20.13
CA VAL A 306 42.29 -38.13 -19.92
C VAL A 306 42.77 -39.48 -20.46
N ALA A 307 43.65 -39.43 -21.47
CA ALA A 307 44.46 -40.55 -21.91
C ALA A 307 45.96 -40.17 -21.88
N THR A 308 46.67 -40.81 -20.95
CA THR A 308 48.02 -41.41 -21.04
C THR A 308 49.14 -40.75 -21.86
N ARG A 309 50.27 -40.43 -21.18
CA ARG A 309 51.68 -40.76 -21.52
C ARG A 309 52.60 -40.30 -20.36
N ALA A 310 53.23 -41.20 -19.61
CA ALA A 310 54.51 -41.90 -19.85
C ALA A 310 55.74 -41.14 -19.31
N VAL A 311 56.27 -41.63 -18.17
CA VAL A 311 57.70 -41.91 -17.92
C VAL A 311 57.75 -43.20 -17.10
#